data_AF-A0A1A2PW94-F1
#
_entry.id   AF-A0A1A2PW94-F1
#
_cell.length_a   1.000
_cell.length_b   1.000
_cell.length_c   1.000
_cell.angle_alpha   90.00
_cell.angle_beta   90.00
_cell.angle_gamma   90.00
#
_symmetry.space_group_name_H-M   'P 1'
#
loop_
_entity.id
_entity.type
_entity.pdbx_description
1 polymer ?
#
loop_
_entity_poly.entity_id
_entity_poly.type
_entity_poly.pdbx_seq_one_letter_code
_entity_poly.pdbx_strand_id
1 'polypeptide(L)'
;MKQIKADGSSGPVDMGTLLDQPGVQRAADAATRIGQLITPNAQDIWIKDLHTYPDGRIEITDFRAQFADGTVVRAPSIVIEPA
;
A
#
# COMPACT_ATOMS: atom_id res chain seq x y z
N MET A 1 7.05 -3.82 14.46
CA MET A 1 6.72 -4.26 13.08
C MET A 1 5.43 -3.54 12.70
N LYS A 2 5.42 -2.77 11.60
CA LYS A 2 4.22 -2.02 11.16
C LYS A 2 3.30 -2.98 10.38
N GLN A 3 2.03 -3.08 10.76
CA GLN A 3 1.06 -3.94 10.07
C GLN A 3 0.40 -3.16 8.93
N ILE A 4 0.47 -3.66 7.71
CA ILE A 4 -0.26 -3.16 6.55
C ILE A 4 -1.47 -4.07 6.35
N LYS A 5 -2.67 -3.50 6.24
CA LYS A 5 -3.93 -4.24 6.02
C LYS A 5 -4.51 -3.88 4.65
N ALA A 6 -4.85 -4.89 3.87
CA ALA A 6 -5.46 -4.86 2.54
C ALA A 6 -6.74 -5.69 2.58
N ASP A 7 -7.83 -5.17 2.03
CA ASP A 7 -9.18 -5.68 2.26
C ASP A 7 -9.76 -6.42 1.03
N GLY A 8 -8.95 -7.27 0.39
CA GLY A 8 -9.50 -8.24 -0.59
C GLY A 8 -10.24 -9.42 0.06
N SER A 9 -10.08 -9.61 1.38
CA SER A 9 -10.85 -10.54 2.21
C SER A 9 -10.60 -10.16 3.67
N SER A 10 -11.65 -10.02 4.48
CA SER A 10 -11.62 -9.61 5.89
C SER A 10 -10.56 -10.35 6.72
N GLY A 11 -9.35 -9.79 6.81
CA GLY A 11 -8.25 -10.30 7.61
C GLY A 11 -6.99 -9.45 7.43
N PRO A 12 -6.07 -9.40 8.41
CA PRO A 12 -4.75 -8.83 8.17
C PRO A 12 -4.12 -9.60 7.00
N VAL A 13 -3.68 -8.88 5.96
CA VAL A 13 -2.86 -9.50 4.92
C VAL A 13 -1.58 -9.94 5.61
N ASP A 14 -1.46 -11.25 5.77
CA ASP A 14 -0.20 -11.85 6.18
C ASP A 14 0.74 -11.71 4.99
N MET A 15 1.48 -10.60 5.00
CA MET A 15 2.40 -10.22 3.94
C MET A 15 3.41 -11.34 3.65
N GLY A 16 3.58 -12.33 4.54
CA GLY A 16 4.43 -13.50 4.33
C GLY A 16 3.93 -14.55 3.31
N THR A 17 2.64 -14.61 2.99
CA THR A 17 2.09 -15.65 2.07
C THR A 17 1.88 -15.17 0.64
N LEU A 18 1.97 -13.86 0.40
CA LEU A 18 1.79 -13.23 -0.91
C LEU A 18 3.11 -13.04 -1.69
N LEU A 19 4.26 -13.29 -1.06
CA LEU A 19 5.60 -13.00 -1.58
C LEU A 19 6.09 -13.96 -2.67
N ASP A 20 5.38 -15.06 -2.92
CA ASP A 20 5.82 -16.08 -3.89
C ASP A 20 5.56 -15.74 -5.37
N GLN A 21 4.96 -14.57 -5.65
CA GLN A 21 4.81 -14.08 -7.02
C GLN A 21 5.61 -12.77 -7.25
N PRO A 22 6.48 -12.69 -8.28
CA PRO A 22 7.31 -11.51 -8.55
C PRO A 22 6.52 -10.20 -8.68
N GLY A 23 5.28 -10.24 -9.16
CA GLY A 23 4.41 -9.07 -9.26
C GLY A 23 3.90 -8.58 -7.90
N VAL A 24 3.63 -9.50 -6.98
CA VAL A 24 3.09 -9.20 -5.66
C VAL A 24 4.17 -8.68 -4.71
N GLN A 25 5.41 -9.17 -4.83
CA GLN A 25 6.56 -8.59 -4.12
C GLN A 25 6.78 -7.12 -4.54
N ARG A 26 6.76 -6.85 -5.85
CA ARG A 26 6.88 -5.46 -6.36
C ARG A 26 5.76 -4.55 -5.85
N ALA A 27 4.53 -5.07 -5.80
CA ALA A 27 3.39 -4.37 -5.24
C ALA A 27 3.60 -4.01 -3.76
N ALA A 28 4.02 -4.98 -2.93
CA ALA A 28 4.29 -4.77 -1.52
C ALA A 28 5.43 -3.76 -1.27
N ASP A 29 6.50 -3.85 -2.06
CA ASP A 29 7.63 -2.92 -2.00
C ASP A 29 7.20 -1.50 -2.38
N ALA A 30 6.37 -1.36 -3.42
CA ALA A 30 5.83 -0.08 -3.85
C ALA A 30 4.89 0.54 -2.80
N ALA A 31 3.96 -0.24 -2.24
CA ALA A 31 3.08 0.21 -1.15
C ALA A 31 3.90 0.70 0.06
N THR A 32 4.95 -0.04 0.42
CA THR A 32 5.86 0.34 1.51
C THR A 32 6.59 1.64 1.21
N ARG A 33 7.14 1.80 0.00
CA ARG A 33 7.80 3.05 -0.42
C ARG A 33 6.85 4.24 -0.41
N ILE A 34 5.61 4.08 -0.89
CA ILE A 34 4.59 5.13 -0.84
C ILE A 34 4.26 5.52 0.59
N GLY A 35 4.05 4.53 1.46
CA GLY A 35 3.83 4.76 2.88
C GLY A 35 4.96 5.55 3.54
N GLN A 36 6.21 5.28 3.14
CA GLN A 36 7.39 6.02 3.63
C GLN A 36 7.53 7.42 3.02
N LEU A 37 7.20 7.61 1.74
CA LEU A 37 7.37 8.89 1.04
C LEU A 37 6.29 9.91 1.42
N ILE A 38 5.03 9.50 1.36
CA ILE A 38 3.89 10.41 1.54
C ILE A 38 3.56 10.53 3.03
N THR A 39 3.72 9.45 3.78
CA THR A 39 3.22 9.36 5.16
C THR A 39 4.25 8.73 6.12
N PRO A 40 5.50 9.24 6.19
CA PRO A 40 6.60 8.61 6.93
C PRO A 40 6.30 8.36 8.42
N ASN A 41 5.54 9.29 9.02
CA ASN A 41 5.17 9.30 10.43
C ASN A 41 3.74 8.82 10.68
N ALA A 42 3.08 8.21 9.69
CA ALA A 42 1.81 7.57 9.93
C ALA A 42 1.97 6.39 10.90
N GLN A 43 1.04 6.33 11.84
CA GLN A 43 0.90 5.25 12.80
C GLN A 43 0.29 4.02 12.11
N ASP A 44 -0.73 4.26 11.29
CA ASP A 44 -1.46 3.22 10.55
C ASP A 44 -1.62 3.62 9.09
N ILE A 45 -1.49 2.62 8.19
CA ILE A 45 -1.71 2.77 6.76
C ILE A 45 -2.69 1.68 6.31
N TRP A 46 -3.67 2.09 5.53
CA TRP A 46 -4.69 1.26 4.92
C TRP A 46 -4.65 1.45 3.41
N ILE A 47 -4.68 0.33 2.69
CA ILE A 47 -4.77 0.30 1.23
C ILE A 47 -5.89 -0.65 0.90
N LYS A 48 -6.84 -0.24 0.06
CA LYS A 48 -7.93 -1.11 -0.35
C LYS A 48 -7.47 -2.08 -1.42
N ASP A 49 -7.19 -1.56 -2.61
CA ASP A 49 -6.65 -2.34 -3.72
C ASP A 49 -5.28 -1.82 -4.17
N LEU A 50 -4.50 -2.74 -4.73
CA LEU A 50 -3.25 -2.45 -5.38
C LEU A 50 -3.20 -3.23 -6.69
N HIS A 51 -3.09 -2.49 -7.79
CA HIS A 51 -2.98 -3.03 -9.15
C HIS A 51 -1.56 -2.88 -9.67
N THR A 52 -1.03 -3.94 -10.28
CA THR A 52 0.21 -3.91 -11.04
C THR A 52 -0.11 -4.18 -12.50
N TYR A 53 0.47 -3.40 -13.40
CA TYR A 53 0.22 -3.48 -14.83
C TYR A 53 1.45 -4.05 -15.55
N PRO A 54 1.28 -4.70 -16.73
CA PRO A 54 2.38 -5.30 -17.48
C PRO A 54 3.47 -4.31 -17.92
N ASP A 55 3.11 -3.04 -18.08
CA ASP A 55 4.01 -1.95 -18.42
C ASP A 55 4.87 -1.48 -17.23
N GLY A 56 4.62 -1.98 -16.01
CA GLY A 56 5.32 -1.58 -14.80
C GLY A 56 4.61 -0.46 -14.01
N ARG A 57 3.46 0.03 -14.49
CA ARG A 57 2.60 0.96 -13.72
C ARG A 57 2.06 0.24 -12.48
N ILE A 58 1.95 0.98 -11.39
CA ILE A 58 1.32 0.53 -10.14
C ILE A 58 0.25 1.55 -9.76
N GLU A 59 -0.94 1.09 -9.40
CA GLU A 59 -2.03 1.93 -8.92
C GLU A 59 -2.53 1.43 -7.56
N ILE A 60 -2.58 2.31 -6.58
CA ILE A 60 -3.14 2.07 -5.25
C ILE A 60 -4.49 2.79 -5.19
N THR A 61 -5.56 2.09 -4.86
CA THR A 61 -6.91 2.66 -4.71
C THR A 61 -7.28 2.77 -3.23
N ASP A 62 -7.97 3.87 -2.89
CA ASP A 62 -8.47 4.16 -1.53
C ASP A 62 -7.37 4.03 -0.45
N PHE A 63 -6.31 4.81 -0.64
CA PHE A 63 -5.23 4.93 0.32
C PHE A 63 -5.67 5.79 1.51
N ARG A 64 -5.36 5.32 2.71
CA ARG A 64 -5.56 6.07 3.95
C ARG A 64 -4.34 5.92 4.85
N ALA A 65 -3.91 7.03 5.43
CA ALA A 65 -2.93 7.02 6.50
C ALA A 65 -3.43 7.83 7.70
N GLN A 66 -3.23 7.32 8.90
CA GLN A 66 -3.58 7.98 10.15
C GLN A 66 -2.31 8.29 10.95
N PHE A 67 -2.24 9.51 11.46
CA PHE A 67 -1.15 10.00 12.29
C PHE A 67 -1.54 9.98 13.77
N ALA A 68 -0.54 10.01 14.65
CA ALA A 68 -0.74 9.91 16.10
C ALA A 68 -1.56 11.07 16.70
N ASP A 69 -1.60 12.23 16.01
CA ASP A 69 -2.41 13.39 16.36
C ASP A 69 -3.89 13.25 15.93
N GLY A 70 -4.25 12.14 15.28
CA GLY A 70 -5.58 11.89 14.73
C GLY A 70 -5.79 12.40 13.30
N THR A 71 -4.82 13.09 12.71
CA THR A 71 -4.88 13.54 11.32
C THR A 71 -4.96 12.35 10.38
N VAL A 72 -5.77 12.47 9.32
CA VAL A 72 -5.93 11.43 8.30
C VAL A 72 -5.64 11.99 6.91
N VAL A 73 -4.68 11.39 6.22
CA VAL A 73 -4.45 11.61 4.78
C VAL A 73 -5.23 10.57 3.99
N ARG A 74 -5.96 11.02 2.97
CA ARG A 74 -6.73 10.16 2.07
C ARG A 74 -6.36 10.47 0.63
N ALA A 75 -6.13 9.44 -0.16
CA ALA A 75 -5.94 9.56 -1.60
C ALA A 75 -6.79 8.49 -2.30
N PRO A 76 -7.76 8.89 -3.16
CA PRO A 76 -8.62 7.92 -3.84
C PRO A 76 -7.84 7.05 -4.84
N SER A 77 -6.79 7.60 -5.46
CA SER A 77 -5.85 6.86 -6.29
C SER A 77 -4.44 7.46 -6.16
N ILE A 78 -3.44 6.59 -6.07
CA ILE A 78 -2.01 6.93 -6.19
C ILE A 78 -1.44 6.08 -7.32
N VAL A 79 -0.88 6.74 -8.34
CA VAL A 79 -0.29 6.07 -9.50
C VAL A 79 1.23 6.25 -9.47
N ILE A 80 1.96 5.15 -9.66
CA ILE A 80 3.40 5.12 -9.86
C ILE A 80 3.65 4.68 -11.30
N GLU A 81 4.35 5.52 -12.04
CA GLU A 81 4.75 5.23 -13.42
C GLU A 81 6.22 4.80 -13.44
N PRO A 82 6.59 3.81 -14.27
CA PRO A 82 7.98 3.50 -14.54
C PRO A 82 8.64 4.68 -15.27
N ALA A 83 9.91 4.94 -14.96
CA ALA A 83 10.71 5.99 -15.59
C ALA A 83 11.11 5.65 -17.03
#